data_AF-A0A0K8QCR8-F1
#
_entry.id   AF-A0A0K8QCR8-F1
#
_cell.length_a   1.000
_cell.length_b   1.000
_cell.length_c   1.000
_cell.angle_alpha   90.00
_cell.angle_beta   90.00
_cell.angle_gamma   90.00
#
_symmetry.space_group_name_H-M   'P 1'
#
loop_
_entity.id
_entity.type
_entity.pdbx_description
1 polymer ?
#
loop_
_entity_poly.entity_id
_entity_poly.type
_entity_poly.pdbx_seq_one_letter_code
_entity_poly.pdbx_strand_id
1 'polypeptide(L)'
;MADVLKEFPEARLNIDVKDWHTVKPLAGVIEQLDAHDRVLIASFSDRRRRAVLRLLRRRTASSAGIACNAAFTLLGPFLPERWLRKILHDVDALQVPVRYGPLAVVTPGFLRRAHRLGLQVHVWTVNDPAEMARLLDMGVDGIVTDRADGLKSVLQVRGQWW
;
A
#
# COMPACT_ATOMS: atom_id res chain seq x y z
N MET A 1 3.59 18.89 0.92
CA MET A 1 2.48 17.96 1.23
C MET A 1 1.20 18.70 1.59
N ALA A 2 1.24 19.65 2.51
CA ALA A 2 0.06 20.45 2.87
C ALA A 2 -0.61 21.08 1.64
N ASP A 3 0.17 21.65 0.73
CA ASP A 3 -0.35 22.27 -0.50
C ASP A 3 -1.05 21.26 -1.40
N VAL A 4 -0.49 20.05 -1.57
CA VAL A 4 -1.12 18.97 -2.38
C VAL A 4 -2.45 18.52 -1.78
N LEU A 5 -2.54 18.38 -0.45
CA LEU A 5 -3.78 17.99 0.23
C LEU A 5 -4.88 19.05 0.08
N LYS A 6 -4.50 20.33 0.03
CA LYS A 6 -5.39 21.48 -0.19
C LYS A 6 -5.81 21.60 -1.65
N GLU A 7 -4.86 21.47 -2.57
CA GLU A 7 -5.07 21.60 -4.01
C GLU A 7 -5.96 20.48 -4.57
N PHE A 8 -5.82 19.26 -4.05
CA PHE A 8 -6.57 18.10 -4.50
C PHE A 8 -7.45 17.55 -3.37
N PRO A 9 -8.57 18.20 -3.00
CA PRO A 9 -9.37 17.85 -1.82
C PRO A 9 -10.04 16.46 -1.90
N GLU A 10 -10.26 15.95 -3.11
CA GLU A 10 -10.86 14.62 -3.33
C GLU A 10 -9.82 13.50 -3.44
N ALA A 11 -8.54 13.84 -3.65
CA ALA A 11 -7.50 12.83 -3.85
C ALA A 11 -7.17 12.10 -2.54
N ARG A 12 -6.90 10.80 -2.65
CA ARG A 12 -6.28 9.99 -1.59
C ARG A 12 -4.80 9.84 -1.88
N LEU A 13 -3.95 10.06 -0.88
CA LEU A 13 -2.51 10.09 -1.04
C LEU A 13 -1.84 8.90 -0.37
N ASN A 14 -0.94 8.25 -1.12
CA ASN A 14 -0.01 7.25 -0.59
C ASN A 14 1.33 7.94 -0.32
N ILE A 15 1.73 8.07 0.94
CA ILE A 15 2.89 8.86 1.36
C ILE A 15 3.99 7.95 1.91
N ASP A 16 5.11 7.87 1.20
CA ASP A 16 6.28 7.11 1.61
C ASP A 16 7.21 7.91 2.54
N VAL A 17 7.43 7.39 3.74
CA VAL A 17 8.28 8.00 4.77
C VAL A 17 9.69 7.43 4.67
N LYS A 18 10.60 8.21 4.07
CA LYS A 18 11.97 7.78 3.75
C LYS A 18 13.00 8.02 4.85
N ASP A 19 12.70 8.89 5.81
CA ASP A 19 13.62 9.26 6.89
C ASP A 19 12.90 9.58 8.21
N TRP A 20 13.65 9.63 9.32
CA TRP A 20 13.11 9.85 10.66
C TRP A 20 12.73 11.31 10.95
N HIS A 21 13.34 12.27 10.27
CA HIS A 21 13.05 13.70 10.46
C HIS A 21 11.68 14.05 9.88
N THR A 22 11.21 13.30 8.88
CA THR A 22 9.87 13.46 8.28
C THR A 22 8.73 12.95 9.17
N VAL A 23 8.99 12.12 10.18
CA VAL A 23 7.94 11.48 11.00
C VAL A 23 7.04 12.52 11.71
N LYS A 24 7.64 13.44 12.47
CA LYS A 24 6.86 14.45 13.21
C LYS A 24 6.20 15.49 12.30
N PRO A 25 6.90 16.08 11.31
CA PRO A 25 6.29 17.01 10.37
C PRO A 25 5.11 16.41 9.60
N LEU A 26 5.24 15.16 9.15
CA LEU A 26 4.16 14.44 8.44
C LEU A 26 2.92 14.30 9.33
N ALA A 27 3.10 13.79 10.54
CA ALA A 27 1.99 13.66 11.50
C ALA A 27 1.34 15.02 11.78
N GLY A 28 2.15 16.07 11.99
CA GLY A 28 1.65 17.42 12.23
C GLY A 28 0.77 17.95 11.10
N VAL A 29 1.14 17.75 9.84
CA VAL A 29 0.32 18.20 8.71
C VAL A 29 -0.98 17.39 8.60
N ILE A 30 -0.94 16.08 8.85
CA ILE A 30 -2.16 15.24 8.84
C ILE A 30 -3.14 15.71 9.91
N GLU A 31 -2.66 15.98 11.12
CA GLU A 31 -3.45 16.49 12.25
C GLU A 31 -4.06 17.86 11.97
N GLN A 32 -3.27 18.77 11.39
CA GLN A 32 -3.68 20.14 11.08
C GLN A 32 -4.76 20.20 9.98
N LEU A 33 -4.71 19.28 9.01
CA LEU A 33 -5.65 19.25 7.88
C LEU A 33 -6.75 18.19 8.05
N ASP A 34 -6.82 17.51 9.19
CA ASP A 34 -7.71 16.37 9.47
C ASP A 34 -7.70 15.31 8.35
N ALA A 35 -6.53 15.07 7.74
CA ALA A 35 -6.39 14.27 6.54
C ALA A 35 -6.32 12.75 6.79
N HIS A 36 -6.78 12.28 7.95
CA HIS A 36 -6.64 10.89 8.42
C HIS A 36 -7.25 9.86 7.46
N ASP A 37 -8.41 10.18 6.88
CA ASP A 37 -9.16 9.29 5.99
C ASP A 37 -8.68 9.37 4.52
N ARG A 38 -7.72 10.27 4.25
CA ARG A 38 -7.22 10.57 2.91
C ARG A 38 -5.76 10.18 2.70
N VAL A 39 -5.08 9.73 3.73
CA VAL A 39 -3.66 9.39 3.66
C VAL A 39 -3.45 7.92 4.02
N LEU A 40 -2.65 7.24 3.19
CA LEU A 40 -2.06 5.96 3.51
C LEU A 40 -0.57 6.17 3.79
N ILE A 41 -0.13 5.78 4.98
CA ILE A 41 1.27 5.88 5.41
C ILE A 41 2.05 4.65 4.96
N ALA A 42 3.01 4.87 4.05
CA ALA A 42 3.95 3.86 3.61
C ALA A 42 5.35 4.10 4.18
N SER A 43 6.11 3.03 4.36
CA SER A 43 7.54 3.10 4.64
C SER A 43 8.14 1.71 4.52
N PHE A 44 9.35 1.59 3.96
CA PHE A 44 10.11 0.35 4.05
C PHE A 44 10.43 -0.07 5.49
N SER A 45 10.38 0.86 6.45
CA SER A 45 10.61 0.57 7.87
C SER A 45 9.29 0.46 8.64
N ASP A 46 8.98 -0.75 9.12
CA ASP A 46 7.82 -0.97 9.99
C ASP A 46 7.88 -0.15 11.29
N ARG A 47 9.08 0.12 11.80
CA ARG A 47 9.26 0.97 12.99
C ARG A 47 8.89 2.42 12.67
N ARG A 48 9.23 2.91 11.48
CA ARG A 48 9.02 4.30 11.05
C ARG A 48 7.56 4.59 10.74
N ARG A 49 6.88 3.74 9.96
CA ARG A 49 5.42 3.90 9.74
C ARG A 49 4.66 3.90 11.06
N ARG A 50 5.00 2.98 11.99
CA ARG A 50 4.38 2.93 13.32
C ARG A 50 4.69 4.16 14.17
N ALA A 51 5.85 4.78 14.00
CA ALA A 51 6.17 6.01 14.70
C ALA A 51 5.28 7.17 14.23
N VAL A 52 4.93 7.24 12.93
CA VAL A 52 3.93 8.20 12.43
C VAL A 52 2.56 7.88 13.01
N LEU A 53 2.09 6.63 12.90
CA LEU A 53 0.76 6.23 13.38
C LEU A 53 0.54 6.52 14.87
N ARG A 54 1.56 6.36 15.71
CA ARG A 54 1.49 6.67 17.15
C ARG A 54 1.33 8.16 17.46
N LEU A 55 1.66 9.04 16.52
CA LEU A 55 1.49 10.49 16.68
C LEU A 55 0.13 10.97 16.19
N LEU A 56 -0.68 10.09 15.58
CA LEU A 56 -1.99 10.45 15.03
C LEU A 56 -3.11 10.15 16.02
N ARG A 57 -4.05 11.08 16.18
CA ARG A 57 -5.20 10.98 17.09
C ARG A 57 -6.28 10.02 16.60
N ARG A 58 -6.34 9.78 15.28
CA ARG A 58 -7.31 8.92 14.62
C ARG A 58 -6.61 7.84 13.82
N ARG A 59 -7.33 6.73 13.58
CA ARG A 59 -6.87 5.66 12.69
C ARG A 59 -6.58 6.25 11.31
N THR A 60 -5.41 5.94 10.78
CA THR A 60 -4.98 6.32 9.43
C THR A 60 -4.42 5.08 8.76
N ALA A 61 -4.75 4.88 7.48
CA ALA A 61 -4.36 3.68 6.77
C ALA A 61 -2.83 3.57 6.68
N SER A 62 -2.29 2.34 6.65
CA SER A 62 -0.85 2.13 6.50
C SER A 62 -0.51 0.90 5.67
N SER A 63 0.53 0.98 4.85
CA SER A 63 1.11 -0.20 4.22
C SER A 63 2.14 -0.88 5.12
N ALA A 64 2.39 -2.17 4.88
CA ALA A 64 3.45 -2.90 5.55
C ALA A 64 4.85 -2.41 5.14
N GLY A 65 5.78 -2.42 6.10
CA GLY A 65 7.21 -2.31 5.81
C GLY A 65 7.82 -3.64 5.38
N ILE A 66 9.12 -3.63 5.12
CA ILE A 66 9.84 -4.79 4.56
C ILE A 66 9.70 -6.03 5.46
N ALA A 67 9.79 -5.87 6.79
CA ALA A 67 9.75 -7.01 7.70
C ALA A 67 8.37 -7.69 7.69
N CYS A 68 7.29 -6.89 7.73
CA CYS A 68 5.93 -7.40 7.62
C CYS A 68 5.65 -8.00 6.22
N ASN A 69 6.08 -7.35 5.13
CA ASN A 69 5.94 -7.88 3.77
C ASN A 69 6.68 -9.21 3.58
N ALA A 70 7.92 -9.31 4.07
CA ALA A 70 8.72 -10.54 4.01
C ALA A 70 8.08 -11.66 4.83
N ALA A 71 7.65 -11.38 6.06
CA ALA A 71 6.96 -12.35 6.91
C ALA A 71 5.68 -12.88 6.23
N PHE A 72 4.86 -11.99 5.65
CA PHE A 72 3.64 -12.39 4.96
C PHE A 72 3.93 -13.21 3.68
N THR A 73 4.96 -12.84 2.93
CA THR A 73 5.34 -13.53 1.68
C THR A 73 5.88 -14.93 1.96
N LEU A 74 6.89 -15.02 2.84
CA LEU A 74 7.66 -16.25 3.06
C LEU A 74 6.95 -17.20 4.01
N LEU A 75 6.36 -16.68 5.08
CA LEU A 75 5.81 -17.50 6.16
C LEU A 75 4.29 -17.65 6.05
N GLY A 76 3.63 -16.76 5.31
CA GLY A 76 2.17 -16.78 5.15
C GLY A 76 1.56 -18.11 4.69
N PRO A 77 2.22 -18.94 3.84
CA PRO A 77 1.66 -20.24 3.45
C PRO A 77 1.61 -21.25 4.59
N PHE A 78 2.43 -21.04 5.63
CA PHE A 78 2.65 -22.00 6.71
C PHE A 78 2.09 -21.52 8.06
N LEU A 79 1.90 -20.20 8.25
CA LEU A 79 1.36 -19.67 9.50
C LEU A 79 -0.18 -19.69 9.53
N PRO A 80 -0.77 -20.04 10.67
CA PRO A 80 -2.21 -19.85 10.87
C PRO A 80 -2.59 -18.37 10.77
N GLU A 81 -3.74 -18.08 10.17
CA GLU A 81 -4.20 -16.72 9.90
C GLU A 81 -4.30 -15.82 11.13
N ARG A 82 -4.62 -16.38 12.31
CA ARG A 82 -4.64 -15.63 13.58
C ARG A 82 -3.30 -15.00 13.92
N TRP A 83 -2.19 -15.66 13.58
CA TRP A 83 -0.84 -15.12 13.81
C TRP A 83 -0.51 -14.04 12.80
N LEU A 84 -0.87 -14.24 11.53
CA LEU A 84 -0.71 -13.21 10.50
C LEU A 84 -1.50 -11.95 10.84
N ARG A 85 -2.76 -12.10 11.29
CA ARG A 85 -3.60 -10.98 11.74
C ARG A 85 -2.97 -10.22 12.91
N LYS A 86 -2.30 -10.91 13.83
CA LYS A 86 -1.57 -10.27 14.94
C LYS A 86 -0.34 -9.50 14.45
N ILE A 87 0.42 -10.06 13.52
CA ILE A 87 1.61 -9.41 12.93
C ILE A 87 1.21 -8.16 12.13
N LEU A 88 0.08 -8.22 11.42
CA LEU A 88 -0.40 -7.23 10.48
C LEU A 88 -1.55 -6.36 11.04
N HIS A 89 -1.72 -6.32 12.36
CA HIS A 89 -2.85 -5.63 13.01
C HIS A 89 -2.94 -4.13 12.71
N ASP A 90 -1.82 -3.52 12.32
CA ASP A 90 -1.65 -2.10 12.00
C ASP A 90 -1.33 -1.88 10.51
N VAL A 91 -1.75 -2.83 9.65
CA VAL A 91 -1.53 -2.81 8.20
C VAL A 91 -2.87 -2.93 7.48
N ASP A 92 -3.07 -2.07 6.48
CA ASP A 92 -4.23 -2.08 5.58
C ASP A 92 -3.85 -2.56 4.18
N ALA A 93 -2.59 -2.39 3.77
CA ALA A 93 -2.12 -2.74 2.43
C ALA A 93 -0.74 -3.39 2.43
N LEU A 94 -0.52 -4.33 1.52
CA LEU A 94 0.77 -4.92 1.20
C LEU A 94 1.30 -4.29 -0.09
N GLN A 95 2.40 -3.56 0.02
CA GLN A 95 3.04 -2.90 -1.12
C GLN A 95 4.30 -3.66 -1.52
N VAL A 96 4.20 -4.45 -2.58
CA VAL A 96 5.23 -5.45 -2.94
C VAL A 96 5.61 -5.38 -4.42
N PRO A 97 6.83 -5.78 -4.80
CA PRO A 97 7.14 -6.00 -6.20
C PRO A 97 6.40 -7.25 -6.70
N VAL A 98 6.13 -7.31 -8.01
CA VAL A 98 5.53 -8.52 -8.62
C VAL A 98 6.44 -9.75 -8.39
N ARG A 99 7.76 -9.54 -8.49
CA ARG A 99 8.81 -10.53 -8.26
C ARG A 99 9.99 -9.90 -7.51
N TYR A 100 10.69 -10.70 -6.72
CA TYR A 100 11.93 -10.29 -6.06
C TYR A 100 13.04 -11.30 -6.42
N GLY A 101 13.87 -10.94 -7.40
CA GLY A 101 14.81 -11.88 -8.03
C GLY A 101 14.06 -13.10 -8.62
N PRO A 102 14.43 -14.34 -8.29
CA PRO A 102 13.74 -15.52 -8.80
C PRO A 102 12.35 -15.72 -8.18
N LEU A 103 12.09 -15.14 -7.01
CA LEU A 103 10.86 -15.35 -6.25
C LEU A 103 9.68 -14.60 -6.87
N ALA A 104 8.63 -15.34 -7.24
CA ALA A 104 7.32 -14.75 -7.53
C ALA A 104 6.64 -14.37 -6.20
N VAL A 105 6.47 -13.06 -5.97
CA VAL A 105 5.86 -12.56 -4.72
C VAL A 105 4.35 -12.54 -4.89
N VAL A 106 3.87 -11.91 -5.97
CA VAL A 106 2.45 -11.80 -6.26
C VAL A 106 1.99 -13.05 -7.00
N THR A 107 1.24 -13.90 -6.29
CA THR A 107 0.66 -15.13 -6.80
C THR A 107 -0.82 -15.20 -6.45
N PRO A 108 -1.64 -16.03 -7.13
CA PRO A 108 -3.05 -16.21 -6.75
C PRO A 108 -3.24 -16.63 -5.29
N GLY A 109 -2.33 -17.45 -4.74
CA GLY A 109 -2.37 -17.84 -3.32
C GLY A 109 -2.04 -16.69 -2.38
N PHE A 110 -1.10 -15.82 -2.75
CA PHE A 110 -0.76 -14.60 -2.01
C PHE A 110 -1.97 -13.66 -1.95
N LEU A 111 -2.61 -13.39 -3.09
CA LEU A 111 -3.76 -12.49 -3.19
C LEU A 111 -4.95 -13.01 -2.37
N ARG A 112 -5.33 -14.29 -2.55
CA ARG A 112 -6.41 -14.91 -1.76
C ARG A 112 -6.18 -14.80 -0.26
N ARG A 113 -4.94 -14.99 0.21
CA ARG A 113 -4.60 -14.86 1.62
C ARG A 113 -4.68 -13.41 2.10
N ALA A 114 -4.21 -12.46 1.30
CA ALA A 114 -4.28 -11.04 1.65
C ALA A 114 -5.74 -10.59 1.79
N HIS A 115 -6.58 -10.93 0.80
CA HIS A 115 -8.00 -10.60 0.80
C HIS A 115 -8.78 -11.26 1.94
N ARG A 116 -8.47 -12.53 2.30
CA ARG A 116 -9.06 -13.18 3.49
C ARG A 116 -8.75 -12.46 4.81
N LEU A 117 -7.63 -11.74 4.87
CA LEU A 117 -7.25 -10.92 6.02
C LEU A 117 -7.79 -9.49 5.94
N GLY A 118 -8.50 -9.13 4.86
CA GLY A 118 -8.98 -7.76 4.61
C GLY A 118 -7.89 -6.79 4.20
N LEU A 119 -6.76 -7.29 3.68
CA LEU A 119 -5.63 -6.48 3.23
C LEU A 119 -5.73 -6.21 1.73
N GLN A 120 -5.46 -4.98 1.33
CA GLN A 120 -5.23 -4.65 -0.08
C GLN A 120 -3.83 -5.06 -0.52
N VAL A 121 -3.66 -5.35 -1.81
CA VAL A 121 -2.36 -5.61 -2.42
C VAL A 121 -2.10 -4.57 -3.50
N HIS A 122 -1.05 -3.77 -3.32
CA HIS A 122 -0.59 -2.83 -4.33
C HIS A 122 0.78 -3.26 -4.86
N VAL A 123 0.94 -3.25 -6.18
CA VAL A 123 2.17 -3.70 -6.85
C VAL A 123 2.94 -2.52 -7.42
N TRP A 124 4.26 -2.58 -7.34
CA TRP A 124 5.14 -1.53 -7.83
C TRP A 124 6.40 -2.12 -8.49
N THR A 125 7.08 -1.43 -9.41
CA THR A 125 6.54 -0.41 -10.32
C THR A 125 6.20 -1.13 -11.62
N VAL A 126 4.96 -1.01 -12.10
CA VAL A 126 4.50 -1.70 -13.32
C VAL A 126 4.21 -0.65 -14.38
N ASN A 127 4.96 -0.69 -15.48
CA ASN A 127 4.86 0.31 -16.55
C ASN A 127 4.29 -0.27 -17.86
N ASP A 128 4.24 -1.59 -18.01
CA ASP A 128 3.70 -2.27 -19.19
C ASP A 128 2.16 -2.45 -19.08
N PRO A 129 1.35 -1.91 -20.01
CA PRO A 129 -0.11 -2.02 -19.96
C PRO A 129 -0.65 -3.46 -19.98
N ALA A 130 0.01 -4.37 -20.69
CA ALA A 130 -0.41 -5.77 -20.73
C ALA A 130 -0.20 -6.43 -19.36
N GLU A 131 0.93 -6.18 -18.71
CA GLU A 131 1.19 -6.62 -17.34
C GLU A 131 0.24 -5.96 -16.33
N MET A 132 -0.08 -4.67 -16.48
CA MET A 132 -1.10 -4.00 -15.65
C MET A 132 -2.44 -4.73 -15.73
N ALA A 133 -2.93 -4.99 -16.95
CA ALA A 133 -4.19 -5.69 -17.15
C ALA A 133 -4.16 -7.09 -16.52
N ARG A 134 -3.08 -7.85 -16.75
CA ARG A 134 -2.90 -9.19 -16.19
C ARG A 134 -2.92 -9.20 -14.65
N LEU A 135 -2.28 -8.22 -14.01
CA LEU A 135 -2.24 -8.10 -12.54
C LEU A 135 -3.59 -7.69 -11.97
N LEU A 136 -4.30 -6.77 -12.63
CA LEU A 136 -5.67 -6.38 -12.27
C LEU A 136 -6.63 -7.58 -12.41
N ASP A 137 -6.50 -8.38 -13.46
CA ASP A 137 -7.29 -9.62 -13.64
C ASP A 137 -6.99 -10.67 -12.58
N MET A 138 -5.76 -10.70 -12.07
CA MET A 138 -5.39 -11.59 -10.97
C MET A 138 -6.03 -11.16 -9.63
N GLY A 139 -6.48 -9.91 -9.52
CA GLY A 139 -7.09 -9.35 -8.31
C GLY A 139 -6.15 -8.45 -7.50
N VAL A 140 -5.12 -7.86 -8.11
CA VAL A 140 -4.36 -6.78 -7.45
C VAL A 140 -5.26 -5.55 -7.28
N ASP A 141 -5.21 -4.93 -6.09
CA ASP A 141 -6.08 -3.80 -5.73
C ASP A 141 -5.52 -2.43 -6.16
N GLY A 142 -4.22 -2.34 -6.43
CA GLY A 142 -3.57 -1.09 -6.84
C GLY A 142 -2.28 -1.30 -7.61
N ILE A 143 -2.00 -0.39 -8.54
CA ILE A 143 -0.77 -0.38 -9.33
C ILE A 143 -0.07 0.95 -9.09
N VAL A 144 1.21 0.89 -8.72
CA VAL A 144 2.13 2.02 -8.75
C VAL A 144 2.89 1.99 -10.06
N THR A 145 2.86 3.09 -10.79
CA THR A 145 3.38 3.20 -12.15
C THR A 145 4.00 4.58 -12.39
N ASP A 146 5.00 4.64 -13.26
CA ASP A 146 5.51 5.90 -13.83
C ASP A 146 4.69 6.33 -15.06
N ARG A 147 3.77 5.47 -15.53
CA ARG A 147 2.94 5.64 -16.74
C ARG A 147 1.45 5.70 -16.38
N ALA A 148 1.08 6.76 -15.66
CA ALA A 148 -0.29 6.99 -15.23
C ALA A 148 -1.28 7.12 -16.42
N ASP A 149 -0.81 7.63 -17.56
CA ASP A 149 -1.53 7.68 -18.83
C ASP A 149 -1.90 6.27 -19.34
N GLY A 150 -0.93 5.35 -19.28
CA GLY A 150 -1.12 3.95 -19.66
C GLY A 150 -2.09 3.24 -18.73
N LEU A 151 -1.91 3.38 -17.42
CA LEU A 151 -2.80 2.79 -16.42
C LEU A 151 -4.24 3.33 -16.56
N LYS A 152 -4.41 4.64 -16.76
CA LYS A 152 -5.74 5.22 -17.01
C LYS A 152 -6.42 4.59 -18.21
N SER A 153 -5.69 4.42 -19.33
CA SER A 153 -6.22 3.80 -20.54
C SER A 153 -6.67 2.36 -20.28
N VAL A 154 -5.87 1.58 -19.55
CA VAL A 154 -6.22 0.21 -19.11
C VAL A 154 -7.49 0.22 -18.26
N LEU A 155 -7.60 1.12 -17.26
CA LEU A 155 -8.77 1.20 -16.38
C LEU A 155 -10.04 1.64 -17.12
N GLN A 156 -9.93 2.53 -18.11
CA GLN A 156 -11.06 2.95 -18.96
C GLN A 156 -11.60 1.78 -19.79
N VAL A 157 -10.72 1.00 -20.43
CA VAL A 157 -11.11 -0.21 -21.18
C VAL A 157 -11.83 -1.22 -20.28
N ARG A 158 -11.45 -1.28 -19.00
CA ARG A 158 -12.05 -2.18 -18.00
C ARG A 158 -13.36 -1.64 -17.39
N GLY A 159 -13.80 -0.44 -17.74
CA GLY A 159 -14.95 0.21 -17.09
C GLY A 159 -14.71 0.55 -15.61
N GLN A 160 -13.45 0.65 -15.19
CA GLN A 160 -13.01 0.93 -13.83
C GLN A 160 -12.57 2.40 -13.65
N TRP A 161 -12.87 3.23 -14.65
CA TRP A 161 -12.55 4.66 -14.66
C TRP A 161 -13.73 5.41 -15.28
N TRP A 162 -14.32 6.34 -14.51
CA TRP A 162 -15.46 7.17 -14.88
C TRP A 162 -15.06 8.63 -15.12
#